data_AF-A0A9W6I0U1-F1
#
_entry.id   AF-A0A9W6I0U1-F1
#
_cell.length_a   1.000
_cell.length_b   1.000
_cell.length_c   1.000
_cell.angle_alpha   90.00
_cell.angle_beta   90.00
_cell.angle_gamma   90.00
#
_symmetry.space_group_name_H-M   'P 1'
#
loop_
_entity.id
_entity.type
_entity.pdbx_description
1 polymer ?
#
loop_
_entity_poly.entity_id
_entity_poly.type
_entity_poly.pdbx_seq_one_letter_code
_entity_poly.pdbx_strand_id
1 'polypeptide(L)'
;MKGSPKGPTPKESDLHPSGSPTALFGFELRRLRRVRGWSQLQLAKHIPYSVGTISTIETAQRAPSEEFARFCDEALEAEGALLRLWPMVSHSAAPMWFRPWLDVEATADALRTW
;
A
#
# COMPACT_ATOMS: atom_id res chain seq x y z
N MET A 1 17.01 -21.89 10.23
CA MET A 1 16.73 -20.57 10.83
C MET A 1 17.80 -19.58 10.36
N LYS A 2 17.48 -18.72 9.38
CA LYS A 2 18.26 -17.50 9.10
C LYS A 2 17.26 -16.42 8.72
N GLY A 3 16.95 -15.53 9.67
CA GLY A 3 16.16 -14.33 9.43
C GLY A 3 16.99 -13.39 8.55
N SER A 4 16.44 -13.01 7.39
CA SER A 4 17.03 -11.97 6.57
C SER A 4 16.94 -10.64 7.32
N PRO A 5 18.00 -9.82 7.34
CA PRO A 5 17.97 -8.54 8.03
C PRO A 5 16.98 -7.62 7.31
N LYS A 6 15.97 -7.15 8.05
CA LYS A 6 15.04 -6.11 7.59
C LYS A 6 15.87 -4.84 7.42
N GLY A 7 16.25 -4.53 6.19
CA GLY A 7 16.93 -3.27 5.85
C GLY A 7 16.11 -2.07 6.35
N PRO A 8 16.76 -0.92 6.60
CA PRO A 8 16.07 0.25 7.13
C PRO A 8 14.92 0.62 6.19
N THR A 9 13.71 0.75 6.75
CA THR A 9 12.57 1.32 6.04
C THR A 9 12.95 2.70 5.53
N PRO A 10 12.78 3.01 4.23
CA PRO A 10 13.14 4.31 3.67
C PRO A 10 12.47 5.44 4.48
N LYS A 11 13.25 6.46 4.85
CA LYS A 11 12.69 7.66 5.50
C LYS A 11 11.88 8.46 4.48
N GLU A 12 10.94 9.28 4.97
CA GLU A 12 10.02 10.08 4.13
C GLU A 12 10.69 10.89 3.00
N SER A 13 11.98 11.22 3.17
CA SER A 13 12.83 12.02 2.28
C SER A 13 13.33 11.29 1.02
N ASP A 14 13.30 9.96 0.99
CA ASP A 14 14.08 9.20 -0.01
C ASP A 14 13.22 8.61 -1.14
N LEU A 15 11.90 8.79 -1.07
CA LEU A 15 10.97 8.24 -2.06
C LEU A 15 10.83 9.19 -3.25
N HIS A 16 11.59 8.93 -4.30
CA HIS A 16 11.51 9.67 -5.55
C HIS A 16 10.36 9.12 -6.42
N PRO A 17 9.31 9.90 -6.72
CA PRO A 17 8.16 9.43 -7.50
C PRO A 17 8.54 8.99 -8.93
N SER A 18 9.64 9.51 -9.47
CA SER A 18 10.19 9.10 -10.77
C SER A 18 11.02 7.81 -10.74
N GLY A 19 11.30 7.24 -9.55
CA GLY A 19 12.20 6.09 -9.40
C GLY A 19 11.59 4.75 -9.81
N SER A 20 10.26 4.59 -9.71
CA SER A 20 9.53 3.42 -10.21
C SER A 20 8.01 3.67 -10.19
N PRO A 21 7.20 2.89 -10.92
CA PRO A 21 5.74 2.95 -10.80
C PRO A 21 5.24 2.75 -9.36
N THR A 22 5.85 1.83 -8.61
CA THR A 22 5.51 1.60 -7.19
C THR A 22 5.84 2.81 -6.32
N ALA A 23 6.96 3.50 -6.58
CA ALA A 23 7.32 4.73 -5.90
C ALA A 23 6.36 5.88 -6.24
N LEU A 24 5.95 6.02 -7.51
CA LEU A 24 4.94 7.00 -7.90
C LEU A 24 3.62 6.77 -7.16
N PHE A 25 3.15 5.52 -7.09
CA PHE A 25 1.92 5.18 -6.38
C PHE A 25 2.03 5.52 -4.89
N GLY A 26 3.09 5.06 -4.21
CA GLY A 26 3.30 5.32 -2.78
C GLY A 26 3.39 6.81 -2.46
N PHE A 27 4.07 7.58 -3.33
CA PHE A 27 4.16 9.02 -3.24
C PHE A 27 2.78 9.68 -3.34
N GLU A 28 1.99 9.31 -4.35
CA GLU A 28 0.70 9.92 -4.62
C GLU A 28 -0.34 9.58 -3.55
N LEU A 29 -0.36 8.33 -3.06
CA LEU A 29 -1.18 7.92 -1.92
C LEU A 29 -0.91 8.80 -0.70
N ARG A 30 0.37 9.00 -0.36
CA ARG A 30 0.78 9.85 0.75
C ARG A 30 0.37 11.31 0.53
N ARG A 31 0.53 11.82 -0.69
CA ARG A 31 0.15 13.19 -1.06
C ARG A 31 -1.35 13.41 -0.85
N LEU A 32 -2.19 12.54 -1.42
CA LEU A 32 -3.65 12.61 -1.32
C LEU A 32 -4.12 12.48 0.13
N ARG A 33 -3.55 11.53 0.88
CA ARG A 33 -3.85 11.37 2.32
C ARG A 33 -3.54 12.64 3.11
N ARG A 34 -2.40 13.28 2.84
CA ARG A 34 -2.02 14.54 3.50
C ARG A 34 -2.90 15.71 3.09
N VAL A 35 -3.30 15.81 1.82
CA VAL A 35 -4.26 16.82 1.34
C VAL A 35 -5.62 16.67 2.06
N ARG A 36 -6.06 15.43 2.29
CA ARG A 36 -7.25 15.11 3.10
C ARG A 36 -7.06 15.41 4.60
N GLY A 37 -5.85 15.74 5.04
CA GLY A 37 -5.53 16.00 6.45
C GLY A 37 -5.47 14.75 7.33
N TRP A 38 -5.34 13.57 6.74
CA TRP A 38 -5.38 12.30 7.47
C TRP A 38 -3.99 11.77 7.79
N SER A 39 -3.84 11.15 8.96
CA SER A 39 -2.75 10.25 9.31
C SER A 39 -2.96 8.87 8.66
N GLN A 40 -1.91 8.04 8.61
CA GLN A 40 -2.05 6.64 8.18
C GLN A 40 -3.04 5.86 9.07
N LEU A 41 -3.08 6.17 10.38
CA LEU A 41 -4.05 5.59 11.31
C LEU A 41 -5.49 6.01 10.98
N GLN A 42 -5.71 7.25 10.57
CA GLN A 42 -7.04 7.69 10.11
C GLN A 42 -7.44 6.96 8.83
N LEU A 43 -6.57 6.87 7.83
CA LEU A 43 -6.88 6.12 6.61
C LEU A 43 -7.19 4.64 6.91
N ALA A 44 -6.43 3.98 7.79
CA ALA A 44 -6.68 2.60 8.21
C ALA A 44 -8.03 2.38 8.90
N LYS A 45 -8.67 3.43 9.45
CA LYS A 45 -10.03 3.34 10.00
C LYS A 45 -11.11 3.35 8.92
N HIS A 46 -10.77 3.75 7.70
CA HIS A 46 -11.70 3.91 6.58
C HIS A 46 -11.54 2.83 5.50
N ILE A 47 -10.50 2.00 5.56
CA ILE A 47 -10.24 0.92 4.60
C ILE A 47 -9.92 -0.39 5.33
N PRO A 48 -10.13 -1.57 4.72
CA PRO A 48 -9.89 -2.86 5.37
C PRO A 48 -8.39 -3.25 5.40
N TYR A 49 -7.51 -2.29 5.66
CA TYR A 49 -6.06 -2.50 5.68
C TYR A 49 -5.40 -1.84 6.89
N SER A 50 -4.37 -2.50 7.40
CA SER A 50 -3.63 -2.00 8.57
C SER A 50 -2.78 -0.76 8.25
N VAL A 51 -2.43 -0.01 9.30
CA VAL A 51 -1.45 1.09 9.22
C VAL A 51 -0.10 0.62 8.68
N GLY A 52 0.31 -0.61 9.04
CA GLY A 52 1.54 -1.22 8.54
C GLY A 52 1.50 -1.44 7.03
N THR A 53 0.39 -1.95 6.51
CA THR A 53 0.16 -2.12 5.07
C THR A 53 0.27 -0.78 4.34
N ILE A 54 -0.45 0.25 4.82
CA ILE A 54 -0.39 1.60 4.26
C ILE A 54 1.04 2.14 4.26
N SER A 55 1.75 2.00 5.39
CA SER A 55 3.13 2.47 5.52
C SER A 55 4.08 1.79 4.53
N THR A 56 4.00 0.46 4.37
CA THR A 56 4.83 -0.27 3.40
C THR A 56 4.54 0.11 1.95
N ILE A 57 3.30 0.50 1.62
CA ILE A 57 2.92 0.96 0.29
C ILE A 57 3.36 2.41 0.06
N GLU A 58 3.15 3.31 1.03
CA GLU A 58 3.62 4.70 0.96
C GLU A 58 5.15 4.82 0.87
N THR A 59 5.85 3.81 1.39
CA THR A 59 7.33 3.70 1.31
C THR A 59 7.80 2.81 0.15
N ALA A 60 6.90 2.40 -0.75
CA ALA A 60 7.16 1.56 -1.92
C ALA A 60 7.88 0.22 -1.63
N GLN A 61 7.83 -0.26 -0.38
CA GLN A 61 8.33 -1.57 0.00
C GLN A 61 7.39 -2.71 -0.42
N ARG A 62 6.10 -2.39 -0.61
CA ARG A 62 5.07 -3.31 -1.08
C ARG A 62 4.29 -2.67 -2.23
N ALA A 63 4.03 -3.42 -3.28
CA ALA A 63 3.13 -2.98 -4.35
C ALA A 63 1.67 -3.10 -3.88
N PRO A 64 0.79 -2.12 -4.20
CA PRO A 64 -0.64 -2.21 -3.92
C PRO A 64 -1.32 -3.30 -4.76
N SER A 65 -2.35 -3.94 -4.20
CA SER A 65 -3.35 -4.67 -4.99
C SER A 65 -4.33 -3.68 -5.65
N GLU A 66 -5.11 -4.15 -6.62
CA GLU A 66 -6.16 -3.34 -7.23
C GLU A 66 -7.22 -2.92 -6.20
N GLU A 67 -7.61 -3.86 -5.33
CA GLU A 67 -8.57 -3.61 -4.25
C GLU A 67 -8.05 -2.55 -3.28
N PHE A 68 -6.78 -2.63 -2.87
CA PHE A 68 -6.17 -1.60 -2.03
C PHE A 68 -6.22 -0.22 -2.69
N ALA A 69 -5.89 -0.15 -3.99
CA ALA A 69 -5.96 1.09 -4.74
C ALA A 69 -7.40 1.63 -4.77
N ARG A 70 -8.39 0.78 -5.02
CA ARG A 70 -9.82 1.13 -5.05
C ARG A 70 -10.32 1.67 -3.72
N PHE A 71 -10.04 0.97 -2.61
CA PHE A 71 -10.45 1.41 -1.27
C PHE A 71 -9.80 2.75 -0.89
N CYS A 72 -8.52 2.95 -1.21
CA CYS A 72 -7.85 4.22 -0.94
C CYS A 72 -8.41 5.35 -1.81
N ASP A 73 -8.72 5.06 -3.07
CA ASP A 73 -9.28 6.05 -4.00
C ASP A 73 -10.63 6.57 -3.49
N GLU A 74 -11.52 5.65 -3.09
CA GLU A 74 -12.82 5.97 -2.51
C GLU A 74 -12.68 6.72 -1.18
N ALA A 75 -11.89 6.18 -0.23
CA ALA A 75 -11.76 6.77 1.10
C ALA A 75 -11.11 8.17 1.09
N LEU A 76 -10.23 8.45 0.12
CA LEU A 76 -9.56 9.73 -0.03
C LEU A 76 -10.27 10.68 -1.00
N GLU A 77 -11.38 10.25 -1.63
CA GLU A 77 -12.08 10.99 -2.68
C GLU A 77 -11.12 11.39 -3.82
N ALA A 78 -10.30 10.45 -4.28
CA ALA A 78 -9.20 10.70 -5.22
C ALA A 78 -9.62 10.70 -6.70
N GLU A 79 -10.91 10.61 -7.00
CA GLU A 79 -11.48 10.70 -8.36
C GLU A 79 -10.81 9.75 -9.37
N GLY A 80 -10.52 8.52 -8.95
CA GLY A 80 -9.87 7.49 -9.74
C GLY A 80 -8.37 7.66 -9.93
N ALA A 81 -7.71 8.64 -9.29
CA ALA A 81 -6.29 8.91 -9.47
C ALA A 81 -5.41 7.71 -9.08
N LEU A 82 -5.70 7.04 -7.97
CA LEU A 82 -4.92 5.88 -7.52
C LEU A 82 -5.21 4.66 -8.38
N LEU A 83 -6.47 4.46 -8.76
CA LEU A 83 -6.86 3.39 -9.68
C LEU A 83 -6.21 3.54 -11.06
N ARG A 84 -6.06 4.76 -11.58
CA ARG A 84 -5.36 5.01 -12.86
C ARG A 84 -3.87 4.71 -12.81
N LEU A 85 -3.23 4.85 -11.64
CA LEU A 85 -1.82 4.53 -11.45
C LEU A 85 -1.57 3.02 -11.28
N TRP A 86 -2.53 2.29 -10.70
CA TRP A 86 -2.35 0.86 -10.38
C TRP A 86 -1.92 -0.01 -11.58
N PRO A 87 -2.48 0.12 -12.81
CA PRO A 87 -2.05 -0.67 -13.95
C PRO A 87 -0.55 -0.54 -14.23
N MET A 88 0.03 0.64 -14.06
CA MET A 88 1.47 0.85 -14.28
C MET A 88 2.31 0.03 -13.29
N VAL A 89 1.83 -0.08 -12.04
CA VAL A 89 2.47 -0.92 -11.02
C VAL A 89 2.30 -2.40 -11.35
N SER A 90 1.08 -2.84 -11.66
CA SER A 90 0.75 -4.24 -11.96
C SER A 90 1.55 -4.79 -13.15
N HIS A 91 1.62 -4.04 -14.25
CA HIS A 91 2.36 -4.43 -15.45
C HIS A 91 3.88 -4.41 -15.25
N SER A 92 4.39 -3.52 -14.39
CA SER A 92 5.82 -3.53 -14.03
C SER A 92 6.20 -4.68 -13.09
N ALA A 93 5.22 -5.35 -12.49
CA ALA A 93 5.40 -6.28 -11.38
C ALA A 93 5.19 -7.78 -11.72
N ALA A 94 5.08 -8.19 -13.00
CA ALA A 94 4.70 -9.57 -13.38
C ALA A 94 5.72 -10.30 -14.29
N PRO A 95 5.81 -11.65 -14.25
CA PRO A 95 5.63 -12.56 -13.10
C PRO A 95 6.77 -13.58 -13.04
N MET A 96 7.12 -14.13 -11.87
CA MET A 96 7.95 -15.35 -11.89
C MET A 96 7.53 -16.26 -10.75
N TRP A 97 6.45 -17.04 -10.90
CA TRP A 97 6.17 -18.27 -10.11
C TRP A 97 6.27 -18.22 -8.56
N PHE A 98 6.37 -17.06 -7.91
CA PHE A 98 6.99 -16.90 -6.57
C PHE A 98 6.27 -15.88 -5.66
N ARG A 99 5.02 -16.13 -5.25
CA ARG A 99 4.39 -15.36 -4.15
C ARG A 99 3.56 -16.20 -3.17
N PRO A 100 4.03 -17.33 -2.61
CA PRO A 100 3.45 -17.85 -1.38
C PRO A 100 3.91 -16.98 -0.19
N TRP A 101 3.42 -15.73 -0.11
CA TRP A 101 3.64 -14.80 1.03
C TRP A 101 2.66 -13.60 1.02
N LEU A 102 1.57 -13.67 0.25
CA LEU A 102 0.42 -12.76 0.38
C LEU A 102 -0.70 -13.35 1.26
N ASP A 103 -0.57 -14.62 1.69
CA ASP A 103 -1.56 -15.35 2.49
C ASP A 103 -1.43 -15.17 4.03
N VAL A 104 -0.77 -14.12 4.55
CA VAL A 104 -0.65 -13.95 6.03
C VAL A 104 -1.03 -12.56 6.55
N GLU A 105 -1.78 -11.75 5.81
CA GLU A 105 -2.46 -10.58 6.42
C GLU A 105 -3.95 -10.51 6.07
N ALA A 106 -4.61 -11.68 6.06
CA ALA A 106 -6.07 -11.80 6.06
C ALA A 106 -6.61 -12.81 7.09
N THR A 107 -5.82 -13.20 8.10
CA THR A 107 -6.39 -13.73 9.34
C THR A 107 -6.79 -12.56 10.24
N ALA A 108 -7.77 -11.78 9.78
CA ALA A 108 -8.58 -10.97 10.68
C ALA A 108 -9.63 -11.91 11.26
N ASP A 109 -9.30 -12.46 12.43
CA ASP A 109 -10.24 -13.11 13.34
C ASP A 109 -11.43 -12.16 13.62
N ALA A 110 -12.55 -12.44 12.98
CA ALA A 110 -13.90 -12.11 13.44
C ALA A 110 -14.80 -13.16 12.77
N LEU A 111 -15.26 -14.19 13.48
CA LEU A 111 -16.37 -14.08 14.41
C LEU A 111 -16.31 -15.21 15.44
N ARG A 112 -16.16 -14.83 16.71
CA ARG A 112 -16.54 -15.64 17.87
C ARG A 112 -17.74 -14.99 18.53
N THR A 113 -18.83 -15.76 18.65
CA THR A 113 -19.96 -15.74 19.61
C THR A 113 -21.17 -16.31 18.85
N TRP A 114 -21.86 -17.37 19.26
CA TRP A 114 -22.11 -17.98 20.58
C TRP A 114 -22.32 -19.48 20.36
#